data_AF-A0A2E7E552-F1
#
_entry.id   AF-A0A2E7E552-F1
#
_cell.length_a   1.000
_cell.length_b   1.000
_cell.length_c   1.000
_cell.angle_alpha   90.00
_cell.angle_beta   90.00
_cell.angle_gamma   90.00
#
_symmetry.space_group_name_H-M   'P 1'
#
loop_
_entity.id
_entity.type
_entity.pdbx_description
1 polymer ?
#
loop_
_entity_poly.entity_id
_entity_poly.type
_entity_poly.pdbx_seq_one_letter_code
_entity_poly.pdbx_strand_id
1 'polypeptide(L)' 'MKTLDAIRALPHVMHVDDERGLDNGIIVTLKDGWEFKLDPGCGVRGFETATEARQGTTAKAVAQKALASA' A
#
# COMPACT_ATOMS: atom_id res chain seq x y z
N MET A 1 15.12 11.23 -5.36
CA MET A 1 13.82 10.59 -5.66
C MET A 1 12.92 10.81 -4.45
N LYS A 2 11.71 11.37 -4.62
CA LYS A 2 10.81 11.63 -3.48
C LYS A 2 10.28 10.27 -2.97
N THR A 3 10.18 10.09 -1.65
CA THR A 3 9.87 8.79 -1.01
C THR A 3 8.63 8.10 -1.59
N LEU A 4 7.59 8.86 -1.96
CA LEU A 4 6.36 8.31 -2.55
C LEU A 4 6.53 7.79 -3.97
N ASP A 5 7.43 8.38 -4.78
CA ASP A 5 7.71 7.87 -6.13
C ASP A 5 8.35 6.49 -6.08
N ALA A 6 9.15 6.23 -5.04
CA ALA A 6 9.73 4.90 -4.82
C ALA A 6 8.66 3.86 -4.44
N ILE A 7 7.59 4.27 -3.76
CA ILE A 7 6.44 3.40 -3.43
C ILE A 7 5.62 3.13 -4.70
N ARG A 8 5.37 4.15 -5.52
CA ARG A 8 4.65 4.01 -6.81
C ARG A 8 5.35 3.06 -7.78
N ALA A 9 6.68 2.95 -7.70
CA ALA A 9 7.46 2.04 -8.53
C ALA A 9 7.40 0.57 -8.07
N LEU A 10 6.78 0.26 -6.92
CA LEU A 10 6.69 -1.12 -6.42
C LEU A 10 5.73 -1.95 -7.28
N PRO A 11 6.09 -3.22 -7.59
CA PRO A 11 5.33 -4.03 -8.55
C PRO A 11 3.92 -4.40 -8.07
N HIS A 12 3.66 -4.38 -6.76
CA HIS A 12 2.38 -4.69 -6.13
C HIS A 12 1.54 -3.46 -5.77
N VAL A 13 2.05 -2.25 -6.00
CA VAL A 13 1.31 -1.00 -5.76
C VAL A 13 0.59 -0.59 -7.04
N MET A 14 -0.68 -0.20 -6.90
CA MET A 14 -1.52 0.33 -7.99
C MET A 14 -1.57 1.86 -7.93
N HIS A 15 -1.91 2.43 -6.76
CA HIS A 15 -2.01 3.88 -6.56
C HIS A 15 -1.40 4.32 -5.22
N VAL A 16 -0.91 5.56 -5.19
CA VAL A 16 -0.44 6.25 -3.98
C VAL A 16 -0.94 7.69 -4.03
N ASP A 17 -1.93 7.98 -3.20
CA ASP A 17 -2.56 9.29 -3.06
C ASP A 17 -1.98 10.01 -1.85
N ASP A 18 -1.44 11.21 -2.08
CA ASP A 18 -0.87 12.06 -1.03
C ASP A 18 -1.90 13.11 -0.61
N GLU A 19 -2.78 12.73 0.32
CA GLU A 19 -3.89 13.56 0.78
C GLU A 19 -3.54 14.39 2.02
N ARG A 20 -2.25 14.50 2.38
CA ARG A 20 -1.79 15.28 3.55
C ARG A 20 -2.10 16.77 3.47
N GLY A 21 -2.35 17.30 2.28
CA GLY A 21 -2.85 18.66 2.09
C GLY A 21 -4.35 18.84 2.39
N LEU A 22 -5.07 17.75 2.63
CA LEU A 22 -6.52 17.70 2.86
C LEU A 22 -6.85 17.26 4.30
N ASP A 23 -5.88 17.35 5.23
CA ASP A 23 -5.99 16.85 6.61
C ASP A 23 -6.20 15.32 6.72
N ASN A 24 -5.82 14.60 5.65
CA ASN A 24 -5.78 13.13 5.59
C ASN A 24 -4.32 12.64 5.59
N GLY A 25 -4.13 11.32 5.55
CA GLY A 25 -2.81 10.70 5.39
C GLY A 25 -2.39 10.50 3.93
N ILE A 26 -1.57 9.48 3.73
CA ILE A 26 -1.23 8.88 2.44
C ILE A 26 -2.04 7.59 2.30
N ILE A 27 -2.77 7.46 1.21
CA ILE A 27 -3.52 6.23 0.90
C ILE A 27 -2.72 5.43 -0.12
N VAL A 28 -2.47 4.16 0.19
CA VAL A 28 -1.87 3.22 -0.76
C VAL A 28 -2.88 2.14 -1.12
N THR A 29 -3.04 1.97 -2.42
CA THR A 29 -3.85 0.91 -3.02
C THR A 29 -2.91 -0.08 -3.70
N LEU A 30 -3.01 -1.35 -3.32
CA LEU A 30 -2.28 -2.46 -3.94
C LEU A 30 -3.00 -2.93 -5.21
N LYS A 31 -2.28 -3.62 -6.08
CA LYS A 31 -2.88 -4.27 -7.26
C LYS A 31 -3.81 -5.40 -6.83
N ASP A 32 -4.77 -5.72 -7.71
CA ASP A 32 -5.65 -6.87 -7.50
C ASP A 32 -4.85 -8.15 -7.25
N GLY A 33 -5.36 -8.97 -6.34
CA GLY A 33 -4.67 -10.16 -5.87
C GLY A 33 -3.56 -9.90 -4.86
N TRP A 34 -3.35 -8.66 -4.41
CA TRP A 34 -2.50 -8.33 -3.26
C TRP A 34 -3.31 -7.81 -2.07
N GLU A 35 -2.75 -7.98 -0.88
CA GLU A 35 -3.32 -7.51 0.38
C GLU A 35 -2.21 -7.10 1.36
N PHE A 36 -2.57 -6.25 2.32
CA PHE A 36 -1.68 -5.94 3.45
C PHE A 36 -1.77 -7.06 4.49
N LYS A 37 -0.63 -7.61 4.94
CA LYS A 37 -0.63 -8.73 5.91
C LYS A 37 -1.26 -8.39 7.26
N LEU A 38 -1.23 -7.11 7.63
CA LEU A 38 -1.83 -6.61 8.87
C LEU A 38 -3.35 -6.45 8.76
N ASP A 39 -3.90 -6.52 7.54
CA ASP A 39 -5.34 -6.46 7.29
C ASP A 39 -5.70 -7.44 6.14
N PRO A 40 -5.71 -8.76 6.42
CA PRO A 40 -5.97 -9.77 5.40
C PRO A 40 -7.31 -9.55 4.70
N GLY A 41 -7.34 -9.72 3.38
CA GLY A 41 -8.49 -9.39 2.53
C GLY A 41 -8.49 -7.95 2.04
N CYS A 42 -7.71 -7.04 2.64
CA CYS A 42 -7.72 -5.62 2.31
C CYS A 42 -6.50 -5.20 1.47
N GLY A 43 -6.76 -4.62 0.29
CA GLY A 43 -5.73 -4.08 -0.61
C GLY A 43 -5.48 -2.58 -0.46
N VAL A 44 -6.17 -1.90 0.45
CA VAL A 44 -6.11 -0.44 0.62
C VAL A 44 -5.73 -0.12 2.06
N ARG A 45 -4.80 0.82 2.26
CA ARG A 45 -4.41 1.24 3.61
C ARG A 45 -3.96 2.70 3.65
N GLY A 46 -4.38 3.41 4.69
CA GLY A 46 -3.90 4.74 5.05
C GLY A 46 -2.63 4.72 5.93
N PHE A 47 -1.80 5.75 5.78
CA PHE A 47 -0.56 5.98 6.54
C PHE A 47 -0.42 7.46 6.86
N GLU A 48 0.12 7.82 8.03
CA GLU A 48 0.28 9.23 8.41
C GLU A 48 1.50 9.86 7.72
N THR A 49 2.56 9.07 7.55
CA THR A 49 3.84 9.55 7.00
C THR A 49 4.33 8.73 5.80
N ALA A 50 5.15 9.38 4.96
CA ALA A 50 5.81 8.68 3.85
C ALA A 50 6.77 7.57 4.33
N THR A 51 7.31 7.69 5.55
CA THR A 51 8.15 6.66 6.17
C THR A 51 7.34 5.42 6.53
N GLU A 52 6.18 5.60 7.16
CA GLU A 52 5.27 4.51 7.49
C GLU A 52 4.74 3.84 6.23
N ALA A 53 4.31 4.63 5.23
CA ALA A 53 3.87 4.09 3.94
C ALA A 53 4.98 3.21 3.32
N ARG A 54 6.23 3.68 3.32
CA ARG A 54 7.36 2.91 2.80
C ARG A 54 7.58 1.59 3.56
N GLN A 55 7.42 1.58 4.87
CA GLN A 55 7.57 0.36 5.69
C GLN A 55 6.38 -0.60 5.46
N GLY A 56 5.18 -0.06 5.38
CA GLY A 56 3.92 -0.78 5.17
C GLY A 56 3.74 -1.36 3.77
N THR A 57 4.52 -0.92 2.78
CA THR A 57 4.47 -1.44 1.41
C THR A 57 5.66 -2.31 1.04
N THR A 58 6.50 -2.72 2.00
CA THR A 58 7.59 -3.67 1.71
C THR A 58 7.03 -5.04 1.31
N ALA A 59 7.81 -5.85 0.58
CA ALA A 59 7.43 -7.23 0.25
C ALA A 59 7.17 -8.11 1.49
N LYS A 60 7.67 -7.72 2.67
CA LYS A 60 7.36 -8.39 3.93
C LYS A 60 6.00 -7.99 4.50
N ALA A 61 5.51 -6.79 4.19
CA ALA A 61 4.28 -6.22 4.72
C ALA A 61 3.03 -6.53 3.86
N VAL A 62 3.22 -6.97 2.61
CA VAL A 62 2.14 -7.38 1.71
C VAL A 62 2.21 -8.86 1.38
N ALA A 63 1.09 -9.44 0.99
CA ALA A 63 1.00 -10.81 0.49
C ALA A 63 0.12 -10.85 -0.77
N GLN A 64 0.28 -11.89 -1.58
CA GLN A 64 -0.75 -12.24 -2.54
C GLN A 64 -1.93 -12.84 -1.79
N LYS A 65 -3.15 -12.43 -2.17
CA LYS A 65 -4.37 -13.06 -1.70
C LYS A 65 -4.30 -14.55 -2.04
N ALA A 66 -4.61 -15.41 -1.07
CA ALA A 66 -4.85 -16.80 -1.41
C ALA A 66 -5.99 -16.83 -2.44
N LEU A 67 -5.79 -17.54 -3.55
CA LEU A 67 -6.89 -17.90 -4.43
C LEU A 67 -7.93 -18.58 -3.54
N ALA A 68 -9.10 -17.96 -3.39
CA ALA A 68 -10.23 -18.66 -2.83
C ALA A 68 -10.49 -19.82 -3.79
N SER A 69 -10.19 -21.05 -3.37
CA SER A 69 -10.61 -22.24 -4.09
C SER A 69 -12.12 -22.17 -4.21
N ALA A 70 -12.61 -21.99 -5.43
CA ALA A 70 -14.02 -22.12 -5.79
C ALA A 70 -14.43 -23.60 -5.78
#